data_AF-A0A9E2W950-F1
#
_entry.id   AF-A0A9E2W950-F1
#
_cell.length_a   1.000
_cell.length_b   1.000
_cell.length_c   1.000
_cell.angle_alpha   90.00
_cell.angle_beta   90.00
_cell.angle_gamma   90.00
#
_symmetry.space_group_name_H-M   'P 1'
#
loop_
_entity.id
_entity.type
_entity.pdbx_description
1 polymer ?
#
loop_
_entity_poly.entity_id
_entity_poly.type
_entity_poly.pdbx_seq_one_letter_code
_entity_poly.pdbx_strand_id
1 'polypeptide(L)' 'MDTLVIKPHDDQELNLLMQVLRKMKVRVEVFKEPTSEDILNSIESGAKDAAAFLKGKKKLKDVNNLLNEL' A
#
# COMPACT_ATOMS: atom_id res chain seq x y z
N MET A 1 2.83 -15.98 -9.30
CA MET A 1 3.97 -15.50 -8.50
C MET A 1 3.42 -15.36 -7.10
N ASP A 2 3.94 -16.10 -6.15
CA ASP A 2 3.38 -16.15 -4.80
C ASP A 2 3.96 -14.99 -3.98
N THR A 3 3.10 -14.12 -3.45
CA THR A 3 3.49 -13.00 -2.60
C THR A 3 3.41 -13.43 -1.14
N LEU A 4 4.53 -13.30 -0.41
CA LEU A 4 4.61 -13.62 1.01
C LEU A 4 4.50 -12.32 1.82
N VAL A 5 3.43 -12.16 2.60
CA VAL A 5 3.26 -11.04 3.54
C VAL A 5 3.77 -11.47 4.92
N ILE A 6 4.69 -10.70 5.48
CA ILE A 6 5.37 -10.99 6.74
C ILE A 6 5.26 -9.81 7.70
N LYS A 7 4.92 -10.10 8.97
CA LYS A 7 4.85 -9.13 10.07
C LYS A 7 5.86 -9.54 11.15
N PRO A 8 7.12 -9.06 11.07
CA PRO A 8 8.13 -9.35 12.09
C PRO A 8 7.78 -8.65 13.42
N HIS A 9 8.14 -9.27 14.54
CA HIS A 9 7.98 -8.69 15.87
C HIS A 9 9.09 -7.68 16.22
N ASP A 10 10.29 -7.89 15.68
CA ASP A 10 11.44 -7.02 15.93
C ASP A 10 12.39 -6.90 14.71
N ASP A 11 13.31 -5.93 14.80
CA ASP A 11 14.27 -5.64 13.73
C ASP A 11 15.29 -6.76 13.50
N GLN A 12 15.56 -7.62 14.50
CA GLN A 12 16.49 -8.73 14.36
C GLN A 12 15.86 -9.87 13.55
N GLU A 13 14.61 -10.18 13.86
CA GLU A 13 13.77 -11.14 13.14
C GLU A 13 13.60 -10.70 11.69
N LEU A 14 13.28 -9.42 11.44
CA LEU A 14 13.18 -8.86 10.09
C LEU A 14 14.48 -9.06 9.29
N ASN A 15 15.63 -8.76 9.90
CA ASN A 15 16.93 -8.89 9.23
C ASN A 15 17.26 -10.36 8.89
N LEU A 16 16.98 -11.30 9.80
CA LEU A 16 17.19 -12.72 9.57
C LEU A 16 16.28 -13.25 8.44
N LEU A 17 15.00 -12.87 8.47
CA LEU A 17 14.01 -13.28 7.48
C LEU A 17 14.36 -12.75 6.09
N MET A 18 14.79 -11.48 6.01
CA MET A 18 15.25 -10.87 4.76
C MET A 18 16.51 -11.55 4.19
N GLN A 19 17.43 -12.01 5.03
CA GLN A 19 18.61 -12.76 4.57
C GLN A 19 18.22 -14.12 3.98
N VAL A 20 17.29 -14.84 4.59
CA VAL A 20 16.78 -16.13 4.09
C VAL A 20 16.03 -15.93 2.76
N LEU A 21 15.10 -14.97 2.72
CA LEU A 21 14.26 -14.74 1.54
C LEU A 21 15.07 -14.23 0.34
N ARG A 22 16.12 -13.42 0.55
CA ARG A 22 17.07 -13.03 -0.51
C ARG A 22 17.80 -14.23 -1.10
N LYS A 23 18.22 -15.20 -0.28
CA LYS A 23 18.87 -16.44 -0.77
C LYS A 23 17.91 -17.29 -1.60
N MET A 24 16.62 -17.25 -1.27
CA MET A 24 15.58 -18.00 -1.99
C MET A 24 15.06 -17.29 -3.25
N LYS A 25 15.59 -16.09 -3.59
CA LYS A 25 15.12 -15.25 -4.71
C LYS A 25 13.61 -14.95 -4.66
N VAL A 26 13.03 -14.94 -3.47
CA VAL A 26 11.62 -14.59 -3.27
C VAL A 26 11.49 -13.07 -3.27
N ARG A 27 10.49 -12.54 -3.97
CA ARG A 27 10.14 -11.11 -3.91
C ARG A 27 9.45 -10.86 -2.58
N VAL A 28 10.03 -10.01 -1.74
CA VAL A 28 9.55 -9.73 -0.39
C VAL A 28 8.95 -8.34 -0.34
N GLU A 29 7.70 -8.25 0.11
CA GLU A 29 7.05 -6.99 0.41
C GLU A 29 6.81 -6.92 1.92
N VAL A 30 7.44 -5.95 2.58
CA VAL A 30 7.25 -5.72 4.02
C VAL A 30 6.05 -4.81 4.17
N PHE A 31 4.95 -5.34 4.68
CA PHE A 31 3.77 -4.54 4.98
C PHE A 31 4.07 -3.66 6.20
N LYS A 32 4.15 -2.35 5.97
CA LYS A 32 4.23 -1.36 7.05
C LYS A 32 2.82 -0.90 7.37
N GLU A 33 2.44 -0.98 8.64
CA GLU A 33 1.18 -0.39 9.09
C GLU A 33 1.21 1.13 8.83
N PRO A 34 0.15 1.68 8.22
CA PRO A 34 0.07 3.12 7.99
C PRO A 34 -0.02 3.86 9.32
N THR A 35 0.69 4.99 9.42
CA THR A 35 0.62 5.84 10.60
C THR A 35 -0.70 6.63 10.61
N SER A 36 -1.06 7.19 11.78
CA SER A 36 -2.22 8.09 11.87
C SER A 36 -2.13 9.28 10.91
N GLU A 37 -0.91 9.77 10.65
CA GLU A 37 -0.65 10.84 9.69
C GLU A 37 -0.91 10.39 8.25
N ASP A 38 -0.47 9.18 7.88
CA ASP A 38 -0.75 8.59 6.55
C ASP A 38 -2.25 8.41 6.32
N ILE A 39 -2.98 7.99 7.37
CA ILE A 39 -4.44 7.83 7.32
C ILE A 39 -5.11 9.20 7.11
N LEU A 40 -4.72 10.22 7.86
CA LEU A 40 -5.26 11.58 7.71
C LEU A 40 -4.99 12.16 6.32
N ASN A 41 -3.77 12.00 5.82
CA ASN A 41 -3.39 12.43 4.47
C ASN A 41 -4.20 11.72 3.38
N SER A 42 -4.47 10.41 3.55
CA SER A 42 -5.32 9.64 2.64
C SER A 42 -6.76 10.16 2.62
N ILE A 43 -7.33 10.45 3.79
CA ILE A 43 -8.67 11.02 3.92
C ILE A 43 -8.74 12.40 3.25
N GLU A 44 -7.76 13.28 3.49
CA GLU A 44 -7.75 14.62 2.91
C GLU A 44 -7.63 14.57 1.38
N SER A 45 -6.77 13.68 0.87
CA SER A 45 -6.63 13.43 -0.57
C SER A 45 -7.95 12.95 -1.20
N GLY A 46 -8.60 11.97 -0.57
CA GLY A 46 -9.91 11.48 -1.02
C GLY A 46 -10.99 12.56 -1.01
N ALA A 47 -11.02 13.42 0.02
CA ALA A 47 -11.95 14.53 0.11
C ALA A 47 -11.72 15.57 -1.00
N LYS A 48 -10.46 15.91 -1.31
CA LYS A 48 -10.10 16.82 -2.41
C LYS A 48 -10.51 16.24 -3.76
N ASP A 49 -10.31 14.95 -3.97
CA ASP A 49 -10.68 14.27 -5.21
C ASP A 49 -12.20 14.21 -5.41
N ALA A 50 -12.95 13.90 -4.35
CA ALA A 50 -14.41 13.96 -4.37
C ALA A 50 -14.92 15.38 -4.66
N ALA A 51 -14.33 16.39 -4.02
CA ALA A 51 -14.68 17.79 -4.28
C ALA A 51 -14.35 18.22 -5.72
N ALA A 52 -13.23 17.76 -6.29
CA ALA A 52 -12.87 18.01 -7.69
C ALA A 52 -13.84 17.34 -8.67
N PHE A 53 -14.33 16.14 -8.34
CA PHE A 53 -15.38 15.46 -9.10
C PHE A 53 -16.71 16.24 -9.07
N LEU A 54 -17.17 16.65 -7.88
CA LEU A 54 -18.42 17.42 -7.73
C LEU A 54 -18.38 18.76 -8.48
N LYS A 55 -17.20 19.38 -8.58
CA LYS A 55 -16.98 20.62 -9.35
C LYS A 55 -16.87 20.38 -10.86
N GLY A 56 -17.04 19.14 -11.34
CA GLY A 56 -16.92 18.78 -12.75
C GLY A 56 -15.49 18.86 -13.30
N LYS A 57 -14.48 19.00 -12.44
CA LYS A 57 -13.06 19.17 -12.83
C LYS A 57 -12.32 17.83 -13.00
N LYS A 58 -12.91 16.72 -12.54
CA LYS A 58 -12.36 15.37 -12.61
C LYS A 58 -13.51 14.42 -12.92
N LYS A 59 -13.35 13.47 -13.85
CA LYS A 59 -14.28 12.32 -13.96
C LYS A 59 -13.80 11.25 -12.99
N LEU A 60 -14.71 10.66 -12.20
CA LEU A 60 -14.36 9.51 -11.36
C LEU A 60 -13.79 8.41 -12.27
N LYS A 61 -12.63 7.86 -11.91
CA LYS A 61 -12.16 6.63 -12.56
C LYS A 61 -13.21 5.56 -12.31
N ASP A 62 -13.58 4.86 -13.37
CA ASP A 62 -14.49 3.72 -13.28
C ASP A 62 -13.96 2.70 -12.27
N VAL A 63 -14.84 2.04 -11.53
CA VAL A 63 -14.46 1.06 -10.49
C VAL A 63 -13.56 -0.04 -11.08
N ASN A 64 -13.79 -0.39 -12.34
CA ASN A 64 -12.96 -1.33 -13.09
C ASN A 64 -11.52 -0.86 -13.31
N ASN A 65 -11.28 0.45 -13.45
CA ASN A 65 -9.92 0.99 -13.62
C ASN A 65 -9.17 1.07 -12.28
N LEU A 66 -9.89 1.26 -11.17
CA LEU A 66 -9.30 1.23 -9.83
C LEU A 66 -8.87 -0.19 -9.42
N LEU A 67 -9.69 -1.20 -9.75
CA LEU A 67 -9.39 -2.60 -9.43
C LEU A 67 -8.23 -3.19 -10.25
N ASN A 68 -7.94 -2.63 -11.43
CA ASN A 68 -6.81 -3.06 -12.27
C ASN A 68 -5.47 -2.43 -11.89
N GLU A 69 -5.46 -1.41 -11.02
CA GLU A 69 -4.25 -0.74 -10.51
C GLU A 69 -3.77 -1.33 -9.16
N LEU A 70 -4.51 -2.27 -8.58
CA LEU A 70 -4.18 -3.03 -7.36
C LEU A 70 -3.61 -4.41 -7.72
#